data_AF-A0A7Y7QIG9-F1
#
_entry.id   AF-A0A7Y7QIG9-F1
#
_cell.length_a   1.000
_cell.length_b   1.000
_cell.length_c   1.000
_cell.angle_alpha   90.00
_cell.angle_beta   90.00
_cell.angle_gamma   90.00
#
_symmetry.space_group_name_H-M   'P 1'
#
loop_
_entity.id
_entity.type
_entity.pdbx_description
1 polymer ?
#
loop_
_entity_poly.entity_id
_entity_poly.type
_entity_poly.pdbx_seq_one_letter_code
_entity_poly.pdbx_strand_id
1 'polypeptide(L)'
;MITSIDLSKLDYVFTKDAVIRDLKHVNYFYGKNGTGKSSLVRAIIEQYGESYNVQSFSGSELLIGKNDSLDAISLGQENTEATKAIAQYDKQIAEIDKDLLPPEKSDGKSLNLYEQHHLAVKDIQELLTKRTHFYQRAARDLKHQYITIYGPNYYKNRFEEDIPYAQNLTEDEVKDANETLSAQTLELSNVAPPELPKLPNLSKLKDAVNDILSATVQSRTVMEEFINKPEKQNFAYEGMQIHSRKADERCAFCGSPIKQERWDQLDNYFSDEVEKLQKRITKGLELIEDVLSRVKEPFIFSQKSWQAKFQEKQVSLQLVSNKQRLIIINFLEQLEQALVGKREAPFKKNSPLRMEVPESLIEIQKSLIDLWQDNITYNQQLAEQKEASKLKLKYYYVYQQLIAGNHDGLLKDIANANEKKKFLDNQMLKVQESRNKLLRKLQEQVSHLARSGV
;
A
#
# COMPACT_ATOMS: atom_id res chain seq x y z
N MET A 1 -9.88 95.64 -21.85
CA MET A 1 -9.73 96.25 -20.51
C MET A 1 -10.53 97.54 -20.51
N ILE A 2 -11.38 97.76 -19.52
CA ILE A 2 -12.23 98.96 -19.44
C ILE A 2 -11.36 100.14 -19.00
N THR A 3 -11.22 101.17 -19.83
CA THR A 3 -10.34 102.34 -19.57
C THR A 3 -11.11 103.58 -19.10
N SER A 4 -12.42 103.61 -19.32
CA SER A 4 -13.31 104.67 -18.86
C SER A 4 -14.71 104.14 -18.54
N ILE A 5 -15.50 104.85 -17.73
CA ILE A 5 -16.92 104.56 -17.48
C ILE A 5 -17.69 105.86 -17.64
N ASP A 6 -18.69 105.86 -18.52
CA ASP A 6 -19.57 107.01 -18.72
C ASP A 6 -20.70 107.01 -17.68
N LEU A 7 -20.84 108.07 -16.89
CA LEU A 7 -21.87 108.20 -15.85
C LEU A 7 -22.92 109.26 -16.20
N SER A 8 -22.83 109.87 -17.39
CA SER A 8 -23.75 110.92 -17.84
C SER A 8 -25.22 110.50 -17.84
N LYS A 9 -25.49 109.21 -18.07
CA LYS A 9 -26.84 108.61 -18.03
C LYS A 9 -27.43 108.44 -16.62
N LEU A 10 -26.66 108.74 -15.58
CA LEU A 10 -27.04 108.60 -14.17
C LEU A 10 -27.07 109.97 -13.47
N ASP A 11 -27.73 110.95 -14.09
CA ASP A 11 -27.79 112.35 -13.62
C ASP A 11 -28.52 112.55 -12.28
N TYR A 12 -29.23 111.52 -11.81
CA TYR A 12 -29.85 111.46 -10.49
C TYR A 12 -28.84 111.19 -9.33
N VAL A 13 -27.62 110.77 -9.65
CA VAL A 13 -26.54 110.46 -8.68
C VAL A 13 -25.22 111.13 -9.02
N PHE A 14 -24.92 111.31 -10.32
CA PHE A 14 -23.68 111.91 -10.81
C PHE A 14 -23.98 113.18 -11.63
N THR A 15 -23.00 114.06 -11.81
CA THR A 15 -23.16 115.25 -12.66
C THR A 15 -23.36 114.87 -14.13
N LYS A 16 -24.11 115.66 -14.90
CA LYS A 16 -24.52 115.35 -16.30
C LYS A 16 -23.36 115.02 -17.26
N ASP A 17 -22.15 115.46 -16.96
CA ASP A 17 -20.94 115.19 -17.77
C ASP A 17 -19.92 114.27 -17.07
N ALA A 18 -20.35 113.52 -16.05
CA ALA A 18 -19.45 112.67 -15.26
C ALA A 18 -18.93 111.49 -16.09
N VAL A 19 -17.61 111.42 -16.27
CA VAL A 19 -16.91 110.29 -16.86
C VAL A 19 -15.71 109.95 -16.00
N ILE A 20 -15.59 108.69 -15.59
CA ILE A 20 -14.37 108.19 -14.95
C ILE A 20 -13.41 107.77 -16.06
N ARG A 21 -12.19 108.30 -16.05
CA ARG A 21 -11.14 108.00 -17.03
C ARG A 21 -9.94 107.37 -16.33
N ASP A 22 -9.02 106.82 -17.12
CA ASP A 22 -7.73 106.28 -16.67
C ASP A 22 -7.85 105.13 -15.66
N LEU A 23 -8.85 104.26 -15.86
CA LEU A 23 -9.03 103.06 -15.06
C LEU A 23 -7.83 102.13 -15.21
N LYS A 24 -7.29 101.70 -14.05
CA LYS A 24 -6.20 100.74 -13.96
C LYS A 24 -6.74 99.32 -13.87
N HIS A 25 -5.85 98.33 -13.75
CA HIS A 25 -6.21 96.94 -13.55
C HIS A 25 -6.99 96.72 -12.23
N VAL A 26 -6.68 97.51 -11.20
CA VAL A 26 -7.40 97.51 -9.92
C VAL A 26 -7.76 98.96 -9.58
N ASN A 27 -9.04 99.21 -9.30
CA ASN A 27 -9.55 100.52 -8.95
C ASN A 27 -10.36 100.41 -7.64
N TYR A 28 -10.14 101.35 -6.72
CA TYR A 28 -10.84 101.39 -5.44
C TYR A 28 -11.79 102.58 -5.41
N PHE A 29 -13.09 102.31 -5.33
CA PHE A 29 -14.13 103.33 -5.22
C PHE A 29 -14.76 103.27 -3.82
N TYR A 30 -14.59 104.33 -3.03
CA TYR A 30 -15.09 104.40 -1.66
C TYR A 30 -15.86 105.71 -1.41
N GLY A 31 -16.77 105.69 -0.45
CA GLY A 31 -17.65 106.82 -0.12
C GLY A 31 -18.67 106.43 0.94
N LYS A 32 -19.40 107.40 1.51
CA LYS A 32 -20.48 107.14 2.48
C LYS A 32 -21.65 106.38 1.82
N ASN A 33 -22.57 105.83 2.60
CA ASN A 33 -23.79 105.24 2.04
C ASN A 33 -24.60 106.31 1.29
N GLY A 34 -25.16 105.94 0.13
CA GLY A 34 -25.89 106.86 -0.75
C GLY A 34 -25.03 107.61 -1.79
N THR A 35 -23.70 107.47 -1.80
CA THR A 35 -22.82 108.19 -2.76
C THR A 35 -22.72 107.54 -4.15
N GLY A 36 -23.67 106.68 -4.54
CA GLY A 36 -23.72 106.15 -5.90
C GLY A 36 -22.81 104.94 -6.22
N LYS A 37 -22.14 104.33 -5.24
CA LYS A 37 -21.25 103.17 -5.46
C LYS A 37 -21.97 101.99 -6.17
N SER A 38 -23.19 101.68 -5.77
CA SER A 38 -23.99 100.63 -6.42
C SER A 38 -24.45 101.04 -7.82
N SER A 39 -24.73 102.33 -8.04
CA SER A 39 -25.08 102.88 -9.35
C SER A 39 -23.89 102.83 -10.32
N LEU A 40 -22.66 103.01 -9.82
CA LEU A 40 -21.43 102.81 -10.60
C LEU A 40 -21.30 101.35 -11.08
N VAL A 41 -21.57 100.37 -10.22
CA VAL A 41 -21.56 98.94 -10.62
C VAL A 41 -22.59 98.67 -11.72
N ARG A 42 -23.80 99.23 -11.60
CA ARG A 42 -24.83 99.12 -12.65
C ARG A 42 -24.38 99.72 -13.99
N ALA A 43 -23.76 100.90 -13.96
CA ALA A 43 -23.23 101.54 -15.17
C ALA A 43 -22.21 100.65 -15.90
N ILE A 44 -21.35 99.96 -15.14
CA ILE A 44 -20.36 99.04 -15.71
C ILE A 44 -21.06 97.84 -16.36
N ILE A 45 -22.05 97.25 -15.69
CA ILE A 45 -22.80 96.10 -16.24
C ILE A 45 -23.57 96.52 -17.50
N GLU A 46 -24.23 97.67 -17.52
CA GLU A 46 -24.98 98.13 -18.69
C GLU A 46 -24.07 98.47 -19.89
N GLN A 47 -22.91 99.07 -19.66
CA GLN A 47 -22.00 99.47 -20.73
C GLN A 47 -21.14 98.32 -21.25
N TYR A 48 -20.78 97.38 -20.38
CA TYR A 48 -19.75 96.38 -20.68
C TYR A 48 -20.23 94.94 -20.53
N GLY A 49 -21.45 94.68 -20.05
CA GLY A 49 -21.96 93.33 -19.80
C GLY A 49 -22.11 92.46 -21.04
N GLU A 50 -22.27 93.05 -22.23
CA GLU A 50 -22.29 92.31 -23.51
C GLU A 50 -20.90 92.05 -24.09
N SER A 51 -19.92 92.90 -23.75
CA SER A 51 -18.55 92.85 -24.33
C SER A 51 -17.50 92.27 -23.39
N TYR A 52 -17.80 92.19 -22.10
CA TYR A 52 -16.94 91.67 -21.05
C TYR A 52 -17.79 90.82 -20.08
N ASN A 53 -17.18 89.77 -19.54
CA ASN A 53 -17.78 89.01 -18.43
C ASN A 53 -17.67 89.83 -17.13
N VAL A 54 -18.68 90.65 -16.85
CA VAL A 54 -18.73 91.51 -15.66
C VAL A 54 -19.43 90.78 -14.51
N GLN A 55 -18.69 90.47 -13.44
CA GLN A 55 -19.25 89.84 -12.24
C GLN A 55 -19.32 90.82 -11.06
N SER A 56 -20.52 90.96 -10.48
CA SER A 56 -20.79 91.81 -9.33
C SER A 56 -20.93 90.96 -8.07
N PHE A 57 -20.07 91.20 -7.08
CA PHE A 57 -20.17 90.56 -5.77
C PHE A 57 -20.78 91.53 -4.76
N SER A 58 -22.04 91.32 -4.39
CA SER A 58 -22.66 91.95 -3.23
C SER A 58 -22.57 90.99 -2.05
N GLY A 59 -22.02 91.43 -0.92
CA GLY A 59 -21.71 90.59 0.26
C GLY A 59 -22.87 89.87 0.96
N SER A 60 -24.02 89.71 0.30
CA SER A 60 -25.18 88.92 0.73
C SER A 60 -25.21 87.49 0.15
N GLU A 61 -24.43 87.19 -0.89
CA GLU A 61 -24.28 85.82 -1.40
C GLU A 61 -23.02 85.18 -0.79
N LEU A 62 -23.23 84.36 0.23
CA LEU A 62 -22.22 83.45 0.79
C LEU A 62 -21.80 82.42 -0.28
N LEU A 63 -20.84 82.79 -1.13
CA LEU A 63 -20.24 81.95 -2.17
C LEU A 63 -18.73 81.78 -1.94
N ILE A 64 -18.32 81.59 -0.69
CA ILE A 64 -16.92 81.30 -0.33
C ILE A 64 -16.93 80.03 0.52
N GLY A 65 -16.87 78.88 -0.13
CA GLY A 65 -16.46 77.63 0.51
C GLY A 65 -14.94 77.58 0.50
N LYS A 66 -14.31 77.61 1.68
CA LYS A 66 -12.87 77.36 1.82
C LYS A 66 -12.62 75.87 1.60
N ASN A 67 -11.73 75.52 0.69
CA ASN A 67 -11.30 74.15 0.44
C ASN A 67 -9.85 73.99 0.89
N ASP A 68 -9.65 73.46 2.10
CA ASP A 68 -8.33 73.39 2.74
C ASP A 68 -7.35 72.42 2.04
N SER A 69 -7.81 71.55 1.13
CA SER A 69 -6.93 70.61 0.40
C SER A 69 -6.36 71.16 -0.92
N LEU A 70 -6.96 72.21 -1.49
CA LEU A 70 -6.58 72.77 -2.79
C LEU A 70 -6.08 74.22 -2.72
N ASP A 71 -6.00 74.80 -1.52
CA ASP A 71 -5.61 76.20 -1.28
C ASP A 71 -6.34 77.19 -2.23
N ALA A 72 -7.60 76.89 -2.54
CA ALA A 72 -8.40 77.57 -3.55
C ALA A 72 -9.80 77.95 -3.02
N ILE A 73 -10.31 79.08 -3.48
CA ILE A 73 -11.67 79.56 -3.18
C ILE A 73 -12.61 79.02 -4.24
N SER A 74 -13.55 78.15 -3.84
CA SER A 74 -14.59 77.65 -4.74
C SER A 74 -15.68 78.71 -4.93
N LEU A 75 -15.75 79.32 -6.12
CA LEU A 75 -16.76 80.32 -6.50
C LEU A 75 -17.92 79.65 -7.25
N GLY A 76 -19.17 79.90 -6.84
CA GLY A 76 -20.38 79.38 -7.48
C GLY A 76 -21.00 78.14 -6.79
N GLN A 77 -22.31 77.96 -6.96
CA GLN A 77 -23.08 76.89 -6.32
C GLN A 77 -22.62 75.49 -6.77
N GLU A 78 -22.39 75.29 -8.07
CA GLU A 78 -21.93 74.03 -8.65
C GLU A 78 -20.54 73.61 -8.14
N ASN A 79 -19.59 74.55 -8.04
CA ASN A 79 -18.23 74.26 -7.54
C ASN A 79 -18.23 73.93 -6.04
N THR A 80 -19.13 74.55 -5.28
CA THR A 80 -19.31 74.27 -3.85
C THR A 80 -19.88 72.87 -3.63
N GLU A 81 -20.79 72.42 -4.50
CA GLU A 81 -21.35 71.06 -4.48
C GLU A 81 -20.31 69.99 -4.87
N ALA A 82 -19.53 70.23 -5.93
CA ALA A 82 -18.45 69.33 -6.35
C ALA A 82 -17.35 69.18 -5.27
N THR A 83 -17.01 70.27 -4.57
CA THR A 83 -16.08 70.25 -3.42
C THR A 83 -16.59 69.36 -2.28
N LYS A 84 -17.90 69.44 -1.96
CA LYS A 84 -18.52 68.56 -0.96
C LYS A 84 -18.51 67.10 -1.39
N ALA A 85 -18.75 66.82 -2.68
CA ALA A 85 -18.72 65.47 -3.22
C ALA A 85 -17.31 64.85 -3.16
N ILE A 86 -16.27 65.64 -3.46
CA ILE A 86 -14.85 65.23 -3.33
C ILE A 86 -14.54 64.84 -1.89
N ALA A 87 -14.83 65.71 -0.91
CA ALA A 87 -14.60 65.41 0.50
C ALA A 87 -15.36 64.15 0.98
N GLN A 88 -16.56 63.91 0.44
CA GLN A 88 -17.32 62.68 0.71
C GLN A 88 -16.66 61.43 0.12
N TYR A 89 -16.19 61.49 -1.14
CA TYR A 89 -15.49 60.37 -1.77
C TYR A 89 -14.15 60.10 -1.09
N ASP A 90 -13.38 61.12 -0.74
CA ASP A 90 -12.13 60.98 0.02
C ASP A 90 -12.39 60.29 1.37
N LYS A 91 -13.46 60.67 2.08
CA LYS A 91 -13.85 60.01 3.33
C LYS A 91 -14.24 58.54 3.12
N GLN A 92 -14.98 58.22 2.05
CA GLN A 92 -15.36 56.83 1.72
C GLN A 92 -14.13 55.99 1.30
N ILE A 93 -13.20 56.57 0.56
CA ILE A 93 -11.94 55.92 0.17
C ILE A 93 -11.08 55.69 1.40
N ALA A 94 -10.93 56.68 2.28
CA ALA A 94 -10.20 56.53 3.54
C ALA A 94 -10.80 55.44 4.44
N GLU A 95 -12.13 55.29 4.45
CA GLU A 95 -12.78 54.20 5.19
C GLU A 95 -12.48 52.82 4.58
N ILE A 96 -12.49 52.70 3.25
CA ILE A 96 -12.13 51.45 2.56
C ILE A 96 -10.62 51.14 2.73
N ASP A 97 -9.78 52.17 2.75
CA ASP A 97 -8.33 52.01 2.93
C ASP A 97 -7.98 51.43 4.29
N LYS A 98 -8.82 51.62 5.31
CA LYS A 98 -8.66 50.93 6.61
C LYS A 98 -8.74 49.41 6.49
N ASP A 99 -9.45 48.87 5.51
CA ASP A 99 -9.55 47.43 5.28
C ASP A 99 -8.45 46.90 4.35
N LEU A 100 -7.97 47.71 3.40
CA LEU A 100 -7.02 47.29 2.37
C LEU A 100 -5.54 47.55 2.70
N LEU A 101 -5.27 48.48 3.62
CA LEU A 101 -3.91 48.87 3.99
C LEU A 101 -3.51 48.36 5.38
N PRO A 102 -2.20 48.27 5.66
CA PRO A 102 -1.72 48.01 7.01
C PRO A 102 -2.17 49.13 7.96
N PRO A 103 -2.72 48.83 9.14
CA PRO A 103 -3.13 49.86 10.09
C PRO A 103 -1.91 50.56 10.69
N GLU A 104 -2.01 51.88 10.88
CA GLU A 104 -0.93 52.68 11.50
C GLU A 104 -0.72 52.35 12.99
N LYS A 105 -1.77 51.88 13.67
CA LYS A 105 -1.75 51.39 15.06
C LYS A 105 -2.67 50.19 15.18
N SER A 106 -2.15 49.09 15.73
CA SER A 106 -2.94 47.90 16.00
C SER A 106 -3.73 48.10 17.29
N ASP A 107 -5.05 48.27 17.18
CA ASP A 107 -5.94 48.46 18.34
C ASP A 107 -6.29 47.13 19.05
N GLY A 108 -5.73 46.00 18.61
CA GLY A 108 -5.82 44.69 19.27
C GLY A 108 -7.21 44.04 19.38
N LYS A 109 -8.29 44.73 18.99
CA LYS A 109 -9.69 44.30 19.19
C LYS A 109 -10.35 43.65 17.97
N SER A 110 -9.88 43.93 16.75
CA SER A 110 -10.35 43.28 15.52
C SER A 110 -9.34 43.45 14.39
N LEU A 111 -9.00 42.35 13.70
CA LEU A 111 -8.11 42.37 12.55
C LEU A 111 -8.83 42.92 11.32
N ASN A 112 -8.22 43.86 10.60
CA ASN A 112 -8.77 44.35 9.34
C ASN A 112 -8.60 43.28 8.22
N LEU A 113 -9.20 43.52 7.05
CA LEU A 113 -9.17 42.56 5.96
C LEU A 113 -7.74 42.26 5.47
N TYR A 114 -6.88 43.29 5.39
CA TYR A 114 -5.46 43.15 5.06
C TYR A 114 -4.71 42.22 6.03
N GLU A 115 -4.85 42.43 7.34
CA GLU A 115 -4.21 41.62 8.38
C GLU A 115 -4.72 40.17 8.35
N GLN A 116 -6.03 39.96 8.17
CA GLN A 116 -6.61 38.63 8.04
C GLN A 116 -6.04 37.87 6.84
N HIS A 117 -5.92 38.55 5.69
CA HIS A 117 -5.32 37.98 4.48
C HIS A 117 -3.84 37.65 4.69
N HIS A 118 -3.07 38.60 5.23
CA HIS A 118 -1.66 38.40 5.50
C HIS A 118 -1.41 37.23 6.47
N LEU A 119 -2.21 37.12 7.53
CA LEU A 119 -2.13 35.98 8.46
C LEU A 119 -2.49 34.66 7.77
N ALA A 120 -3.50 34.63 6.90
CA ALA A 120 -3.84 33.42 6.15
C ALA A 120 -2.72 32.99 5.18
N VAL A 121 -2.06 33.96 4.52
CA VAL A 121 -0.89 33.68 3.67
C VAL A 121 0.27 33.11 4.51
N LYS A 122 0.54 33.70 5.67
CA LYS A 122 1.58 33.24 6.59
C LYS A 122 1.29 31.84 7.13
N ASP A 123 0.06 31.56 7.53
CA ASP A 123 -0.39 30.25 8.01
C ASP A 123 -0.16 29.15 6.97
N ILE A 124 -0.51 29.40 5.69
CA ILE A 124 -0.20 28.47 4.60
C ILE A 124 1.30 28.23 4.47
N GLN A 125 2.13 29.28 4.53
CA GLN A 125 3.59 29.13 4.45
C GLN A 125 4.15 28.30 5.62
N GLU A 126 3.65 28.50 6.83
CA GLU A 126 4.03 27.72 8.02
C GLU A 126 3.63 26.24 7.87
N LEU A 127 2.40 25.97 7.40
CA LEU A 127 1.92 24.61 7.14
C LEU A 127 2.72 23.89 6.03
N LEU A 128 3.06 24.58 4.94
CA LEU A 128 3.89 24.03 3.86
C LEU A 128 5.33 23.75 4.33
N THR A 129 5.86 24.61 5.20
CA THR A 129 7.16 24.41 5.85
C THR A 129 7.13 23.19 6.78
N LYS A 130 6.07 23.06 7.59
CA LYS A 130 5.82 21.91 8.46
C LYS A 130 5.75 20.60 7.65
N ARG A 131 5.04 20.60 6.52
CA ARG A 131 5.00 19.45 5.58
C ARG A 131 6.37 19.10 5.04
N THR A 132 7.14 20.11 4.62
CA THR A 132 8.49 19.90 4.09
C THR A 132 9.40 19.27 5.13
N HIS A 133 9.37 19.76 6.37
CA HIS A 133 10.15 19.20 7.47
C HIS A 133 9.71 17.78 7.84
N PHE A 134 8.40 17.51 7.82
CA PHE A 134 7.87 16.18 8.02
C PHE A 134 8.42 15.21 6.97
N TYR A 135 8.33 15.52 5.67
CA TYR A 135 8.85 14.64 4.60
C TYR A 135 10.36 14.43 4.70
N GLN A 136 11.12 15.47 5.06
CA GLN A 136 12.57 15.35 5.28
C GLN A 136 12.90 14.42 6.44
N ARG A 137 12.15 14.50 7.55
CA ARG A 137 12.33 13.64 8.72
C ARG A 137 11.94 12.20 8.41
N ALA A 138 10.76 11.97 7.85
CA ALA A 138 10.29 10.64 7.48
C ALA A 138 11.26 9.94 6.52
N ALA A 139 11.72 10.63 5.47
CA ALA A 139 12.71 10.08 4.54
C ALA A 139 14.04 9.72 5.23
N ARG A 140 14.50 10.58 6.14
CA ARG A 140 15.72 10.34 6.94
C ARG A 140 15.55 9.10 7.81
N ASP A 141 14.46 9.03 8.59
CA ASP A 141 14.21 7.94 9.52
C ASP A 141 14.13 6.59 8.79
N LEU A 142 13.39 6.55 7.67
CA LEU A 142 13.29 5.36 6.81
C LEU A 142 14.64 4.92 6.24
N LYS A 143 15.44 5.85 5.73
CA LYS A 143 16.80 5.57 5.23
C LYS A 143 17.70 5.00 6.32
N HIS A 144 17.65 5.57 7.53
CA HIS A 144 18.52 5.15 8.64
C HIS A 144 18.12 3.80 9.22
N GLN A 145 16.82 3.55 9.40
CA GLN A 145 16.32 2.29 9.96
C GLN A 145 16.35 1.15 8.93
N TYR A 146 16.06 1.44 7.66
CA TYR A 146 15.85 0.44 6.61
C TYR A 146 16.71 0.71 5.36
N ILE A 147 18.02 0.92 5.55
CA ILE A 147 18.94 1.30 4.48
C ILE A 147 18.99 0.31 3.31
N THR A 148 18.75 -0.99 3.56
CA THR A 148 18.72 -2.04 2.53
C THR A 148 17.52 -1.91 1.59
N ILE A 149 16.42 -1.33 2.07
CA ILE A 149 15.19 -1.11 1.30
C ILE A 149 15.27 0.20 0.52
N TYR A 150 15.62 1.30 1.19
CA TYR A 150 15.55 2.65 0.62
C TYR A 150 16.86 3.14 -0.02
N GLY A 151 18.00 2.61 0.43
CA GLY A 151 19.33 3.06 0.00
C GLY A 151 19.76 4.41 0.61
N PRO A 152 21.04 4.79 0.42
CA PRO A 152 21.61 5.98 1.03
C PRO A 152 21.12 7.30 0.41
N ASN A 153 20.49 7.26 -0.76
CA ASN A 153 20.05 8.46 -1.49
C ASN A 153 18.52 8.68 -1.41
N TYR A 154 17.88 8.18 -0.35
CA TYR A 154 16.47 8.39 -0.09
C TYR A 154 16.25 9.72 0.65
N TYR A 155 15.60 10.67 -0.04
CA TYR A 155 15.36 12.03 0.43
C TYR A 155 13.87 12.40 0.26
N LYS A 156 13.49 13.61 0.70
CA LYS A 156 12.09 14.07 0.74
C LYS A 156 11.29 13.82 -0.55
N ASN A 157 11.89 14.04 -1.73
CA ASN A 157 11.19 13.89 -3.02
C ASN A 157 10.85 12.42 -3.28
N ARG A 158 11.73 11.48 -2.91
CA ARG A 158 11.49 10.03 -3.03
C ARG A 158 10.42 9.56 -2.06
N PHE A 159 10.41 10.11 -0.85
CA PHE A 159 9.32 9.86 0.10
C PHE A 159 7.99 10.32 -0.47
N GLU A 160 7.93 11.54 -1.01
CA GLU A 160 6.73 12.09 -1.65
C GLU A 160 6.25 11.25 -2.86
N GLU A 161 7.16 10.75 -3.70
CA GLU A 161 6.87 9.82 -4.80
C GLU A 161 6.24 8.49 -4.31
N ASP A 162 6.60 8.03 -3.11
CA ASP A 162 6.14 6.75 -2.55
C ASP A 162 4.80 6.84 -1.81
N ILE A 163 4.38 8.04 -1.37
CA ILE A 163 3.13 8.26 -0.63
C ILE A 163 1.91 7.62 -1.33
N PRO A 164 1.69 7.77 -2.65
CA PRO A 164 0.52 7.20 -3.32
C PRO A 164 0.44 5.67 -3.27
N TYR A 165 1.56 4.99 -3.03
CA TYR A 165 1.65 3.54 -2.97
C TYR A 165 1.62 3.01 -1.53
N ALA A 166 1.62 3.90 -0.53
CA ALA A 166 1.63 3.55 0.87
C ALA A 166 0.44 2.65 1.22
N GLN A 167 0.72 1.50 1.83
CA GLN A 167 -0.28 0.49 2.15
C GLN A 167 0.01 -0.13 3.51
N ASN A 168 -1.05 -0.40 4.28
CA ASN A 168 -0.89 -1.14 5.52
C ASN A 168 -0.60 -2.62 5.22
N LEU A 169 0.11 -3.27 6.14
CA LEU A 169 0.34 -4.71 6.17
C LEU A 169 0.08 -5.24 7.57
N THR A 170 -0.38 -6.47 7.65
CA THR A 170 -0.47 -7.24 8.89
C THR A 170 0.91 -7.68 9.39
N GLU A 171 1.01 -8.09 10.66
CA GLU A 171 2.26 -8.60 11.22
C GLU A 171 2.77 -9.84 10.48
N ASP A 172 1.88 -10.75 10.09
CA ASP A 172 2.21 -11.95 9.31
C ASP A 172 2.76 -11.59 7.92
N GLU A 173 2.16 -10.63 7.22
CA GLU A 173 2.66 -10.19 5.91
C GLU A 173 4.03 -9.51 6.01
N VAL A 174 4.28 -8.75 7.08
CA VAL A 174 5.60 -8.14 7.34
C VAL A 174 6.63 -9.23 7.62
N LYS A 175 6.26 -10.23 8.42
CA LYS A 175 7.11 -11.38 8.73
C LYS A 175 7.46 -12.15 7.45
N ASP A 176 6.48 -12.54 6.65
CA ASP A 176 6.64 -13.28 5.40
C ASP A 176 7.52 -12.53 4.38
N ALA A 177 7.34 -11.21 4.27
CA ALA A 177 8.14 -10.38 3.39
C ALA A 177 9.61 -10.31 3.86
N ASN A 178 9.85 -10.19 5.16
CA ASN A 178 11.21 -10.20 5.73
C ASN A 178 11.88 -11.57 5.57
N GLU A 179 11.16 -12.67 5.80
CA GLU A 179 11.64 -14.03 5.59
C GLU A 179 12.05 -14.23 4.12
N THR A 180 11.22 -13.79 3.18
CA THR A 180 11.50 -13.85 1.74
C THR A 180 12.75 -13.03 1.36
N LEU A 181 12.92 -11.82 1.92
CA LEU A 181 14.12 -11.02 1.69
C LEU A 181 15.40 -11.71 2.19
N SER A 182 15.32 -12.40 3.32
CA SER A 182 16.43 -13.11 3.94
C SER A 182 16.77 -14.45 3.28
N ALA A 183 15.81 -15.07 2.57
CA ALA A 183 15.98 -16.37 1.94
C ALA A 183 17.13 -16.38 0.92
N GLN A 184 17.81 -17.50 0.75
CA GLN A 184 18.93 -17.62 -0.19
C GLN A 184 18.53 -18.47 -1.39
N THR A 185 19.07 -18.12 -2.56
CA THR A 185 18.92 -18.98 -3.74
C THR A 185 19.74 -20.25 -3.52
N LEU A 186 19.09 -21.39 -3.73
CA LEU A 186 19.70 -22.71 -3.59
C LEU A 186 20.15 -23.22 -4.97
N GLU A 187 21.33 -23.83 -5.04
CA GLU A 187 21.83 -24.52 -6.22
C GLU A 187 21.22 -25.91 -6.33
N LEU A 188 20.12 -26.03 -7.08
CA LEU A 188 19.32 -27.26 -7.20
C LEU A 188 19.54 -28.02 -8.53
N SER A 189 20.41 -27.54 -9.41
CA SER A 189 20.62 -28.08 -10.77
C SER A 189 21.00 -29.56 -10.80
N ASN A 190 21.69 -30.05 -9.78
CA ASN A 190 22.13 -31.45 -9.65
C ASN A 190 21.43 -32.21 -8.52
N VAL A 191 20.34 -31.67 -7.96
CA VAL A 191 19.62 -32.30 -6.85
C VAL A 191 18.40 -33.04 -7.39
N ALA A 192 18.39 -34.36 -7.24
CA ALA A 192 17.25 -35.18 -7.61
C ALA A 192 16.06 -34.94 -6.66
N PRO A 193 14.82 -35.05 -7.14
CA PRO A 193 13.63 -35.06 -6.28
C PRO A 193 13.72 -36.15 -5.20
N PRO A 194 13.08 -35.95 -4.03
CA PRO A 194 12.92 -37.01 -3.04
C PRO A 194 12.18 -38.21 -3.65
N GLU A 195 12.75 -39.40 -3.54
CA GLU A 195 12.16 -40.63 -4.07
C GLU A 195 12.08 -41.70 -2.98
N LEU A 196 10.88 -42.28 -2.85
CA LEU A 196 10.58 -43.44 -2.03
C LEU A 196 10.72 -44.72 -2.88
N PRO A 197 11.05 -45.86 -2.26
CA PRO A 197 11.24 -47.11 -2.98
C PRO A 197 9.94 -47.56 -3.67
N LYS A 198 10.08 -48.07 -4.89
CA LYS A 198 8.97 -48.70 -5.62
C LYS A 198 8.76 -50.12 -5.09
N LEU A 199 7.61 -50.33 -4.48
CA LEU A 199 7.21 -51.61 -3.90
C LEU A 199 6.24 -52.35 -4.82
N PRO A 200 6.23 -53.70 -4.80
CA PRO A 200 5.19 -54.47 -5.47
C PRO A 200 3.83 -54.26 -4.80
N ASN A 201 2.77 -54.73 -5.46
CA ASN A 201 1.43 -54.69 -4.87
C ASN A 201 1.35 -55.62 -3.65
N LEU A 202 1.28 -55.03 -2.46
CA LEU A 202 1.29 -55.75 -1.18
C LEU A 202 0.08 -56.67 -1.00
N SER A 203 -1.08 -56.34 -1.59
CA SER A 203 -2.25 -57.22 -1.58
C SER A 203 -1.97 -58.50 -2.37
N LYS A 204 -1.44 -58.36 -3.59
CA LYS A 204 -1.08 -59.52 -4.42
C LYS A 204 0.00 -60.38 -3.76
N LEU A 205 0.94 -59.76 -3.05
CA LEU A 205 1.96 -60.48 -2.28
C LEU A 205 1.32 -61.31 -1.16
N LYS A 206 0.40 -60.73 -0.38
CA LYS A 206 -0.35 -61.45 0.66
C LYS A 206 -1.17 -62.60 0.07
N ASP A 207 -1.84 -62.37 -1.06
CA ASP A 207 -2.64 -63.41 -1.73
C ASP A 207 -1.75 -64.58 -2.16
N ALA A 208 -0.59 -64.30 -2.78
CA ALA A 208 0.38 -65.33 -3.14
C ALA A 208 0.90 -66.11 -1.92
N VAL A 209 1.13 -65.44 -0.78
CA VAL A 209 1.51 -66.11 0.47
C VAL A 209 0.38 -67.01 0.97
N ASN A 210 -0.87 -66.53 1.01
CA ASN A 210 -2.03 -67.33 1.41
C ASN A 210 -2.25 -68.56 0.52
N ASP A 211 -2.00 -68.43 -0.78
CA ASP A 211 -2.04 -69.54 -1.74
C ASP A 211 -0.96 -70.60 -1.48
N ILE A 212 0.19 -70.20 -0.95
CA ILE A 212 1.25 -71.12 -0.50
C ILE A 212 0.86 -71.79 0.82
N LEU A 213 0.35 -71.03 1.79
CA LEU A 213 -0.06 -71.53 3.11
C LEU A 213 -1.17 -72.59 3.02
N SER A 214 -2.13 -72.37 2.12
CA SER A 214 -3.28 -73.24 1.91
C SER A 214 -2.96 -74.47 1.04
N ALA A 215 -1.83 -74.49 0.34
CA ALA A 215 -1.43 -75.59 -0.52
C ALA A 215 -1.26 -76.89 0.30
N THR A 216 -1.87 -77.96 -0.22
CA THR A 216 -1.76 -79.33 0.30
C THR A 216 -1.03 -80.19 -0.71
N VAL A 217 -0.04 -80.96 -0.25
CA VAL A 217 0.64 -81.94 -1.10
C VAL A 217 -0.29 -83.14 -1.27
N GLN A 218 -0.74 -83.41 -2.50
CA GLN A 218 -1.49 -84.62 -2.84
C GLN A 218 -0.50 -85.68 -3.30
N SER A 219 -0.46 -86.82 -2.60
CA SER A 219 0.40 -87.95 -2.97
C SER A 219 -0.21 -88.77 -4.10
N ARG A 220 0.65 -89.37 -4.94
CA ARG A 220 0.27 -90.33 -5.98
C ARG A 220 -0.04 -91.72 -5.41
N THR A 221 0.39 -92.01 -4.18
CA THR A 221 0.21 -93.28 -3.49
C THR A 221 -0.40 -93.07 -2.11
N VAL A 222 -1.33 -93.93 -1.70
CA VAL A 222 -1.93 -93.84 -0.36
C VAL A 222 -1.07 -94.60 0.64
N MET A 223 -0.63 -93.93 1.70
CA MET A 223 -0.03 -94.53 2.88
C MET A 223 -0.97 -94.30 4.06
N GLU A 224 -1.58 -95.37 4.57
CA GLU A 224 -2.64 -95.31 5.57
C GLU A 224 -2.18 -94.59 6.85
N GLU A 225 -0.91 -94.72 7.21
CA GLU A 225 -0.33 -94.07 8.38
C GLU A 225 -0.27 -92.53 8.27
N PHE A 226 -0.43 -91.98 7.06
CA PHE A 226 -0.34 -90.54 6.77
C PHE A 226 -1.69 -89.86 6.55
N ILE A 227 -2.78 -90.61 6.41
CA ILE A 227 -4.12 -90.06 6.21
C ILE A 227 -4.50 -89.16 7.39
N ASN A 228 -4.77 -87.88 7.10
CA ASN A 228 -5.11 -86.83 8.07
C ASN A 228 -4.10 -86.69 9.23
N LYS A 229 -2.83 -87.06 9.02
CA LYS A 229 -1.78 -87.06 10.05
C LYS A 229 -0.54 -86.27 9.57
N PRO A 230 -0.64 -84.92 9.46
CA PRO A 230 0.44 -84.08 8.96
C PRO A 230 1.73 -84.17 9.79
N GLU A 231 1.62 -84.40 11.10
CA GLU A 231 2.78 -84.60 11.98
C GLU A 231 3.59 -85.84 11.59
N LYS A 232 2.90 -86.94 11.24
CA LYS A 232 3.56 -88.17 10.78
C LYS A 232 4.16 -88.01 9.39
N GLN A 233 3.52 -87.24 8.51
CA GLN A 233 4.05 -86.90 7.19
C GLN A 233 5.33 -86.07 7.32
N ASN A 234 5.32 -85.02 8.17
CA ASN A 234 6.49 -84.20 8.44
C ASN A 234 7.64 -85.04 9.02
N PHE A 235 7.37 -85.88 10.03
CA PHE A 235 8.36 -86.76 10.64
C PHE A 235 9.01 -87.70 9.62
N ALA A 236 8.20 -88.32 8.75
CA ALA A 236 8.72 -89.23 7.75
C ALA A 236 9.51 -88.51 6.65
N TYR A 237 9.06 -87.31 6.24
CA TYR A 237 9.76 -86.50 5.25
C TYR A 237 11.10 -85.99 5.78
N GLU A 238 11.12 -85.44 6.99
CA GLU A 238 12.36 -84.98 7.64
C GLU A 238 13.31 -86.16 7.86
N GLY A 239 12.80 -87.28 8.39
CA GLY A 239 13.54 -88.52 8.52
C GLY A 239 14.18 -88.97 7.20
N MET A 240 13.46 -88.82 6.09
CA MET A 240 13.96 -89.14 4.75
C MET A 240 15.08 -88.20 4.25
N GLN A 241 15.11 -86.95 4.70
CA GLN A 241 16.16 -86.00 4.33
C GLN A 241 17.45 -86.20 5.15
N ILE A 242 17.34 -86.64 6.41
CA ILE A 242 18.49 -86.67 7.35
C ILE A 242 19.16 -88.05 7.47
N HIS A 243 18.43 -89.15 7.25
CA HIS A 243 19.01 -90.50 7.33
C HIS A 243 19.82 -90.83 6.08
N SER A 244 20.91 -91.58 6.25
CA SER A 244 21.69 -92.08 5.11
C SER A 244 20.93 -93.14 4.33
N ARG A 245 21.03 -93.16 3.00
CA ARG A 245 20.44 -94.23 2.17
C ARG A 245 21.31 -95.50 2.07
N LYS A 246 22.30 -95.66 2.95
CA LYS A 246 23.16 -96.85 2.99
C LYS A 246 22.46 -98.00 3.71
N ALA A 247 22.83 -99.24 3.38
CA ALA A 247 22.16 -100.45 3.89
C ALA A 247 22.32 -100.66 5.41
N ASP A 248 23.33 -100.04 6.03
CA ASP A 248 23.60 -100.08 7.46
C ASP A 248 22.90 -98.99 8.27
N GLU A 249 22.16 -98.09 7.61
CA GLU A 249 21.43 -97.02 8.27
C GLU A 249 20.32 -97.57 9.19
N ARG A 250 20.31 -97.07 10.42
CA ARG A 250 19.29 -97.41 11.43
C ARG A 250 18.42 -96.21 11.73
N CYS A 251 17.12 -96.44 11.84
CA CYS A 251 16.17 -95.42 12.21
C CYS A 251 16.48 -94.87 13.61
N ALA A 252 16.67 -93.56 13.73
CA ALA A 252 16.93 -92.90 15.00
C ALA A 252 15.78 -93.03 16.03
N PHE A 253 14.55 -93.32 15.57
CA PHE A 253 13.39 -93.48 16.45
C PHE A 253 13.25 -94.89 17.04
N CYS A 254 13.37 -95.95 16.22
CA CYS A 254 13.12 -97.32 16.66
C CYS A 254 14.34 -98.26 16.63
N GLY A 255 15.50 -97.80 16.14
CA GLY A 255 16.75 -98.57 16.07
C GLY A 255 16.82 -99.68 15.01
N SER A 256 15.72 -99.92 14.28
CA SER A 256 15.66 -100.90 13.19
C SER A 256 16.36 -100.42 11.92
N PRO A 257 16.96 -101.32 11.11
CA PRO A 257 17.49 -100.95 9.79
C PRO A 257 16.38 -100.50 8.84
N ILE A 258 16.62 -99.46 8.05
CA ILE A 258 15.64 -98.92 7.09
C ILE A 258 15.74 -99.71 5.78
N LYS A 259 14.67 -100.42 5.41
CA LYS A 259 14.63 -101.27 4.20
C LYS A 259 14.49 -100.42 2.92
N GLN A 260 15.05 -100.91 1.81
CA GLN A 260 14.91 -100.29 0.48
C GLN A 260 13.44 -100.09 0.08
N GLU A 261 12.59 -101.08 0.34
CA GLU A 261 11.14 -101.00 0.07
C GLU A 261 10.49 -99.78 0.74
N ARG A 262 10.96 -99.39 1.93
CA ARG A 262 10.45 -98.20 2.62
C ARG A 262 10.92 -96.92 1.95
N TRP A 263 12.16 -96.89 1.44
CA TRP A 263 12.65 -95.76 0.65
C TRP A 263 11.81 -95.58 -0.62
N ASP A 264 11.56 -96.65 -1.35
CA ASP A 264 10.77 -96.62 -2.58
C ASP A 264 9.33 -96.16 -2.32
N GLN A 265 8.72 -96.56 -1.19
CA GLN A 265 7.40 -96.08 -0.76
C GLN A 265 7.41 -94.56 -0.49
N LEU A 266 8.41 -94.07 0.25
CA LEU A 266 8.51 -92.65 0.60
C LEU A 266 8.83 -91.78 -0.62
N ASP A 267 9.68 -92.26 -1.54
CA ASP A 267 9.98 -91.59 -2.81
C ASP A 267 8.72 -91.41 -3.67
N ASN A 268 7.94 -92.49 -3.81
CA ASN A 268 6.66 -92.45 -4.53
C ASN A 268 5.61 -91.56 -3.84
N TYR A 269 5.62 -91.53 -2.51
CA TYR A 269 4.65 -90.77 -1.72
C TYR A 269 4.93 -89.26 -1.75
N PHE A 270 6.17 -88.85 -1.48
CA PHE A 270 6.50 -87.43 -1.39
C PHE A 270 6.63 -86.76 -2.76
N SER A 271 7.03 -87.48 -3.81
CA SER A 271 7.00 -87.03 -5.21
C SER A 271 7.57 -85.60 -5.48
N ASP A 272 7.44 -85.12 -6.72
CA ASP A 272 7.84 -83.76 -7.11
C ASP A 272 7.00 -82.66 -6.42
N GLU A 273 5.86 -83.02 -5.83
CA GLU A 273 4.86 -82.06 -5.36
C GLU A 273 5.30 -81.36 -4.06
N VAL A 274 6.03 -82.05 -3.18
CA VAL A 274 6.68 -81.43 -2.01
C VAL A 274 7.79 -80.48 -2.46
N GLU A 275 8.61 -80.90 -3.42
CA GLU A 275 9.68 -80.04 -3.95
C GLU A 275 9.15 -78.78 -4.62
N LYS A 276 8.04 -78.89 -5.39
CA LYS A 276 7.38 -77.73 -5.99
C LYS A 276 6.86 -76.78 -4.91
N LEU A 277 6.31 -77.30 -3.81
CA LEU A 277 5.89 -76.46 -2.68
C LEU A 277 7.08 -75.78 -2.01
N GLN A 278 8.17 -76.51 -1.73
CA GLN A 278 9.39 -75.93 -1.14
C GLN A 278 10.02 -74.85 -2.03
N LYS A 279 10.05 -75.07 -3.35
CA LYS A 279 10.50 -74.06 -4.32
C LYS A 279 9.60 -72.82 -4.33
N ARG A 280 8.27 -72.99 -4.23
CA ARG A 280 7.33 -71.86 -4.11
C ARG A 280 7.54 -71.08 -2.82
N ILE A 281 7.73 -71.75 -1.69
CA ILE A 281 8.00 -71.12 -0.39
C ILE A 281 9.30 -70.31 -0.46
N THR A 282 10.37 -70.91 -0.99
CA THR A 282 11.69 -70.26 -1.12
C THR A 282 11.60 -68.99 -1.97
N LYS A 283 10.96 -69.05 -3.14
CA LYS A 283 10.72 -67.87 -3.98
C LYS A 283 9.87 -66.80 -3.28
N GLY A 284 8.90 -67.21 -2.47
CA GLY A 284 8.09 -66.30 -1.67
C GLY A 284 8.91 -65.55 -0.63
N LEU A 285 9.81 -66.26 0.07
CA LEU A 285 10.73 -65.68 1.04
C LEU A 285 11.73 -64.72 0.37
N GLU A 286 12.32 -65.12 -0.75
CA GLU A 286 13.23 -64.26 -1.54
C GLU A 286 12.54 -62.94 -1.98
N LEU A 287 11.27 -63.03 -2.41
CA LEU A 287 10.49 -61.85 -2.78
C LEU A 287 10.22 -60.94 -1.58
N ILE A 288 9.89 -61.52 -0.42
CA ILE A 288 9.66 -60.74 0.81
C ILE A 288 10.95 -60.05 1.26
N GLU A 289 12.08 -60.77 1.24
CA GLU A 289 13.39 -60.24 1.60
C GLU A 289 13.83 -59.08 0.69
N ASP A 290 13.63 -59.22 -0.63
CA ASP A 290 13.87 -58.13 -1.59
C ASP A 290 13.05 -56.87 -1.24
N VAL A 291 11.77 -57.02 -0.91
CA VAL A 291 10.93 -55.88 -0.52
C VAL A 291 11.36 -55.30 0.83
N LEU A 292 11.66 -56.13 1.83
CA LEU A 292 12.17 -55.70 3.14
C LEU A 292 13.46 -54.89 3.00
N SER A 293 14.39 -55.34 2.15
CA SER A 293 15.67 -54.66 1.94
C SER A 293 15.51 -53.22 1.46
N ARG A 294 14.46 -52.94 0.66
CA ARG A 294 14.15 -51.60 0.12
C ARG A 294 13.58 -50.65 1.16
N VAL A 295 13.02 -51.16 2.26
CA VAL A 295 12.38 -50.36 3.32
C VAL A 295 13.10 -50.46 4.66
N LYS A 296 14.18 -51.25 4.74
CA LYS A 296 14.92 -51.54 5.98
C LYS A 296 15.43 -50.27 6.65
N GLU A 297 16.07 -49.40 5.88
CA GLU A 297 16.64 -48.15 6.39
C GLU A 297 15.62 -47.01 6.44
N PRO A 298 15.73 -46.09 7.41
CA PRO A 298 14.89 -44.89 7.45
C PRO A 298 15.02 -44.05 6.18
N PHE A 299 13.88 -43.51 5.70
CA PHE A 299 13.89 -42.53 4.62
C PHE A 299 14.40 -41.19 5.16
N ILE A 300 15.43 -40.65 4.51
CA ILE A 300 16.07 -39.39 4.89
C ILE A 300 16.08 -38.47 3.68
N PHE A 301 15.53 -37.26 3.84
CA PHE A 301 15.60 -36.22 2.84
C PHE A 301 16.41 -35.04 3.39
N SER A 302 17.41 -34.59 2.63
CA SER A 302 18.31 -33.51 3.06
C SER A 302 17.55 -32.18 3.13
N GLN A 303 17.53 -31.55 4.31
CA GLN A 303 16.92 -30.21 4.49
C GLN A 303 17.67 -29.09 3.75
N LYS A 304 18.94 -29.30 3.41
CA LYS A 304 19.78 -28.28 2.73
C LYS A 304 19.27 -27.90 1.35
N SER A 305 18.49 -28.77 0.72
CA SER A 305 17.91 -28.56 -0.61
C SER A 305 16.54 -27.87 -0.57
N TRP A 306 16.07 -27.48 0.62
CA TRP A 306 14.75 -26.91 0.84
C TRP A 306 14.83 -25.50 1.38
N GLN A 307 13.99 -24.63 0.82
CA GLN A 307 13.75 -23.31 1.35
C GLN A 307 13.09 -23.41 2.72
N ALA A 308 13.45 -22.50 3.64
CA ALA A 308 13.06 -22.56 5.05
C ALA A 308 11.54 -22.77 5.25
N LYS A 309 10.71 -22.05 4.47
CA LYS A 309 9.24 -22.16 4.49
C LYS A 309 8.68 -23.55 4.16
N PHE A 310 9.44 -24.42 3.49
CA PHE A 310 9.02 -25.78 3.13
C PHE A 310 9.64 -26.86 4.03
N GLN A 311 10.63 -26.52 4.86
CA GLN A 311 11.34 -27.49 5.70
C GLN A 311 10.41 -28.18 6.71
N GLU A 312 9.49 -27.45 7.32
CA GLU A 312 8.53 -28.05 8.28
C GLU A 312 7.65 -29.10 7.60
N LYS A 313 7.10 -28.79 6.42
CA LYS A 313 6.28 -29.74 5.64
C LYS A 313 7.11 -30.91 5.13
N GLN A 314 8.36 -30.69 4.76
CA GLN A 314 9.27 -31.75 4.36
C GLN A 314 9.54 -32.72 5.52
N VAL A 315 9.80 -32.19 6.72
CA VAL A 315 10.02 -32.99 7.94
C VAL A 315 8.77 -33.78 8.31
N SER A 316 7.59 -33.17 8.21
CA SER A 316 6.34 -33.87 8.50
C SER A 316 6.08 -35.01 7.50
N LEU A 317 6.33 -34.81 6.20
CA LEU A 317 6.24 -35.88 5.19
C LEU A 317 7.28 -36.97 5.43
N GLN A 318 8.51 -36.64 5.85
CA GLN A 318 9.51 -37.64 6.21
C GLN A 318 9.07 -38.50 7.39
N LEU A 319 8.45 -37.88 8.41
CA LEU A 319 7.90 -38.58 9.56
C LEU A 319 6.77 -39.53 9.14
N VAL A 320 5.83 -39.05 8.33
CA VAL A 320 4.73 -39.87 7.80
C VAL A 320 5.26 -41.04 6.96
N SER A 321 6.24 -40.78 6.08
CA SER A 321 6.89 -41.82 5.26
C SER A 321 7.52 -42.91 6.12
N ASN A 322 8.23 -42.53 7.19
CA ASN A 322 8.89 -43.48 8.09
C ASN A 322 7.93 -44.23 9.01
N LYS A 323 6.80 -43.61 9.39
CA LYS A 323 5.72 -44.34 10.08
C LYS A 323 5.13 -45.42 9.18
N GLN A 324 4.84 -45.08 7.92
CA GLN A 324 4.31 -46.05 6.95
C GLN A 324 5.33 -47.16 6.66
N ARG A 325 6.62 -46.82 6.57
CA ARG A 325 7.73 -47.78 6.44
C ARG A 325 7.69 -48.87 7.51
N LEU A 326 7.52 -48.50 8.78
CA LEU A 326 7.47 -49.45 9.89
C LEU A 326 6.23 -50.35 9.83
N ILE A 327 5.08 -49.82 9.39
CA ILE A 327 3.86 -50.61 9.18
C ILE A 327 4.10 -51.66 8.08
N ILE A 328 4.76 -51.27 6.98
CA ILE A 328 5.12 -52.17 5.88
C ILE A 328 6.11 -53.25 6.35
N ILE A 329 7.14 -52.88 7.12
CA ILE A 329 8.10 -53.86 7.69
C ILE A 329 7.37 -54.91 8.52
N ASN A 330 6.55 -54.49 9.48
CA ASN A 330 5.81 -55.41 10.34
C ASN A 330 4.84 -56.30 9.55
N PHE A 331 4.27 -55.80 8.46
CA PHE A 331 3.46 -56.61 7.55
C PHE A 331 4.30 -57.69 6.85
N LEU A 332 5.46 -57.32 6.30
CA LEU A 332 6.35 -58.23 5.59
C LEU A 332 6.93 -59.31 6.52
N GLU A 333 7.34 -58.93 7.75
CA GLU A 333 7.85 -59.87 8.76
C GLU A 333 6.79 -60.91 9.15
N GLN A 334 5.51 -60.53 9.23
CA GLN A 334 4.42 -61.49 9.48
C GLN A 334 4.21 -62.46 8.31
N LEU A 335 4.33 -61.99 7.06
CA LEU A 335 4.29 -62.86 5.89
C LEU A 335 5.47 -63.84 5.87
N GLU A 336 6.67 -63.35 6.20
CA GLU A 336 7.89 -64.14 6.30
C GLU A 336 7.75 -65.24 7.35
N GLN A 337 7.35 -64.88 8.58
CA GLN A 337 7.12 -65.83 9.67
C GLN A 337 6.12 -66.91 9.30
N ALA A 338 5.05 -66.56 8.59
CA ALA A 338 4.05 -67.52 8.12
C ALA A 338 4.64 -68.52 7.10
N LEU A 339 5.44 -68.04 6.14
CA LEU A 339 6.12 -68.89 5.17
C LEU A 339 7.21 -69.77 5.81
N VAL A 340 7.98 -69.24 6.76
CA VAL A 340 8.97 -70.02 7.52
C VAL A 340 8.28 -71.15 8.29
N GLY A 341 7.18 -70.86 9.00
CA GLY A 341 6.40 -71.90 9.69
C GLY A 341 5.81 -72.93 8.72
N LYS A 342 5.40 -72.52 7.51
CA LYS A 342 4.95 -73.45 6.46
C LYS A 342 6.11 -74.28 5.89
N ARG A 343 7.33 -73.74 5.83
CA ARG A 343 8.54 -74.45 5.38
C ARG A 343 8.90 -75.59 6.32
N GLU A 344 8.81 -75.35 7.62
CA GLU A 344 9.09 -76.33 8.69
C GLU A 344 8.03 -77.43 8.79
N ALA A 345 6.77 -77.11 8.44
CA ALA A 345 5.65 -78.06 8.46
C ALA A 345 4.88 -78.08 7.13
N PRO A 346 5.48 -78.54 6.01
CA PRO A 346 4.92 -78.43 4.67
C PRO A 346 3.55 -79.08 4.50
N PHE A 347 3.28 -80.18 5.22
CA PHE A 347 2.01 -80.91 5.13
C PHE A 347 0.89 -80.32 5.98
N LYS A 348 1.20 -79.37 6.88
CA LYS A 348 0.18 -78.70 7.70
C LYS A 348 -0.57 -77.69 6.83
N LYS A 349 -1.91 -77.79 6.82
CA LYS A 349 -2.76 -76.77 6.19
C LYS A 349 -2.87 -75.57 7.14
N ASN A 350 -2.45 -74.40 6.67
CA ASN A 350 -2.58 -73.17 7.44
C ASN A 350 -3.77 -72.36 6.91
N SER A 351 -4.53 -71.76 7.82
CA SER A 351 -5.57 -70.82 7.45
C SER A 351 -4.96 -69.55 6.84
N PRO A 352 -5.68 -68.84 5.95
CA PRO A 352 -5.23 -67.56 5.44
C PRO A 352 -4.97 -66.55 6.55
N LEU A 353 -3.97 -65.68 6.33
CA LEU A 353 -3.57 -64.64 7.27
C LEU A 353 -4.64 -63.56 7.39
N ARG A 354 -5.08 -63.32 8.64
CA ARG A 354 -6.07 -62.29 9.02
C ARG A 354 -5.37 -61.01 9.44
N MET A 355 -4.70 -60.36 8.50
CA MET A 355 -4.00 -59.09 8.69
C MET A 355 -4.45 -58.08 7.64
N GLU A 356 -4.47 -56.79 7.98
CA GLU A 356 -4.76 -55.73 7.00
C GLU A 356 -3.56 -55.50 6.08
N VAL A 357 -3.84 -55.12 4.84
CA VAL A 357 -2.79 -54.77 3.86
C VAL A 357 -2.45 -53.29 4.05
N PRO A 358 -1.19 -52.93 4.33
CA PRO A 358 -0.78 -51.54 4.46
C PRO A 358 -1.04 -50.74 3.18
N GLU A 359 -1.33 -49.45 3.35
CA GLU A 359 -1.35 -48.52 2.24
C GLU A 359 0.01 -48.42 1.53
N SER A 360 -0.03 -48.13 0.22
CA SER A 360 1.17 -47.97 -0.59
C SER A 360 1.85 -46.62 -0.32
N LEU A 361 3.14 -46.50 -0.68
CA LEU A 361 3.88 -45.23 -0.60
C LEU A 361 3.53 -44.23 -1.70
N ILE A 362 2.61 -44.55 -2.63
CA ILE A 362 2.35 -43.78 -3.85
C ILE A 362 1.83 -42.37 -3.54
N GLU A 363 0.82 -42.25 -2.66
CA GLU A 363 0.24 -40.94 -2.32
C GLU A 363 1.22 -40.06 -1.53
N ILE A 364 2.05 -40.69 -0.68
CA ILE A 364 3.12 -39.99 0.03
C ILE A 364 4.19 -39.50 -0.95
N GLN A 365 4.58 -40.33 -1.92
CA GLN A 365 5.52 -39.97 -2.99
C GLN A 365 4.98 -38.79 -3.82
N LYS A 366 3.69 -38.80 -4.16
CA LYS A 366 3.04 -37.70 -4.87
C LYS A 366 3.11 -36.41 -4.06
N SER A 367 2.77 -36.46 -2.78
CA SER A 367 2.85 -35.31 -1.88
C SER A 367 4.27 -34.74 -1.75
N LEU A 368 5.30 -35.61 -1.73
CA LEU A 368 6.70 -35.21 -1.74
C LEU A 368 7.12 -34.53 -3.04
N ILE A 369 6.67 -35.05 -4.19
CA ILE A 369 6.94 -34.47 -5.51
C ILE A 369 6.28 -33.10 -5.64
N ASP A 370 5.02 -32.98 -5.24
CA ASP A 370 4.27 -31.72 -5.29
C ASP A 370 4.98 -30.65 -4.44
N LEU A 371 5.34 -30.99 -3.19
CA LEU A 371 6.09 -30.07 -2.32
C LEU A 371 7.47 -29.70 -2.89
N TRP A 372 8.17 -30.68 -3.50
CA TRP A 372 9.46 -30.43 -4.14
C TRP A 372 9.34 -29.47 -5.33
N GLN A 373 8.26 -29.59 -6.11
CA GLN A 373 7.98 -28.73 -7.24
C GLN A 373 7.63 -27.30 -6.79
N ASP A 374 6.88 -27.14 -5.69
CA ASP A 374 6.66 -25.85 -5.05
C ASP A 374 7.97 -25.20 -4.59
N ASN A 375 8.87 -26.00 -3.98
CA ASN A 375 10.19 -25.55 -3.53
C ASN A 375 11.06 -25.07 -4.69
N ILE A 376 11.12 -25.82 -5.80
CA ILE A 376 11.86 -25.42 -6.99
C ILE A 376 11.29 -24.14 -7.59
N THR A 377 9.97 -24.09 -7.78
CA THR A 377 9.30 -22.93 -8.40
C THR A 377 9.54 -21.67 -7.58
N TYR A 378 9.40 -21.76 -6.26
CA TYR A 378 9.73 -20.66 -5.35
C TYR A 378 11.20 -20.25 -5.45
N ASN A 379 12.13 -21.21 -5.48
CA ASN A 379 13.57 -20.91 -5.59
C ASN A 379 13.93 -20.22 -6.91
N GLN A 380 13.32 -20.63 -8.02
CA GLN A 380 13.50 -20.00 -9.33
C GLN A 380 12.96 -18.57 -9.37
N GLN A 381 11.82 -18.33 -8.73
CA GLN A 381 11.17 -17.02 -8.67
C GLN A 381 11.67 -16.14 -7.51
N LEU A 382 12.64 -16.60 -6.73
CA LEU A 382 13.03 -15.94 -5.48
C LEU A 382 13.51 -14.50 -5.71
N ALA A 383 14.23 -14.23 -6.81
CA ALA A 383 14.70 -12.88 -7.14
C ALA A 383 13.53 -11.90 -7.33
N GLU A 384 12.51 -12.30 -8.10
CA GLU A 384 11.31 -11.50 -8.35
C GLU A 384 10.50 -11.31 -7.06
N GLN A 385 10.35 -12.39 -6.27
CA GLN A 385 9.63 -12.34 -5.00
C GLN A 385 10.34 -11.46 -3.96
N LYS A 386 11.68 -11.41 -3.97
CA LYS A 386 12.45 -10.49 -3.14
C LYS A 386 12.20 -9.05 -3.51
N GLU A 387 12.21 -8.68 -4.78
CA GLU A 387 11.90 -7.32 -5.21
C GLU A 387 10.44 -6.94 -4.87
N ALA A 388 9.49 -7.85 -5.07
CA ALA A 388 8.10 -7.63 -4.66
C ALA A 388 7.97 -7.43 -3.14
N SER A 389 8.65 -8.25 -2.34
CA SER A 389 8.64 -8.16 -0.86
C SER A 389 9.31 -6.87 -0.38
N LYS A 390 10.40 -6.46 -1.03
CA LYS A 390 11.08 -5.18 -0.78
C LYS A 390 10.14 -4.02 -1.01
N LEU A 391 9.40 -3.99 -2.13
CA LEU A 391 8.43 -2.94 -2.42
C LEU A 391 7.26 -2.94 -1.43
N LYS A 392 6.74 -4.12 -1.05
CA LYS A 392 5.70 -4.23 -0.02
C LYS A 392 6.14 -3.57 1.29
N LEU A 393 7.31 -3.95 1.80
CA LEU A 393 7.87 -3.38 3.03
C LEU A 393 8.18 -1.89 2.88
N LYS A 394 8.71 -1.47 1.72
CA LYS A 394 8.96 -0.06 1.40
C LYS A 394 7.69 0.78 1.56
N TYR A 395 6.58 0.33 1.02
CA TYR A 395 5.33 1.09 1.10
C TYR A 395 4.65 0.98 2.47
N TYR A 396 4.84 -0.14 3.16
CA TYR A 396 4.39 -0.31 4.53
C TYR A 396 5.05 0.66 5.50
N TYR A 397 6.38 0.80 5.47
CA TYR A 397 7.04 1.73 6.38
C TYR A 397 6.75 3.20 6.02
N VAL A 398 6.50 3.53 4.75
CA VAL A 398 5.96 4.85 4.37
C VAL A 398 4.59 5.05 5.01
N TYR A 399 3.68 4.09 4.88
CA TYR A 399 2.37 4.14 5.53
C TYR A 399 2.47 4.38 7.04
N GLN A 400 3.34 3.66 7.74
CA GLN A 400 3.59 3.84 9.17
C GLN A 400 4.04 5.28 9.51
N GLN A 401 4.90 5.89 8.70
CA GLN A 401 5.33 7.28 8.88
C GLN A 401 4.16 8.27 8.67
N LEU A 402 3.30 8.03 7.69
CA LEU A 402 2.14 8.89 7.40
C LEU A 402 1.13 8.87 8.56
N ILE A 403 0.84 7.70 9.12
CA ILE A 403 -0.03 7.54 10.29
C ILE A 403 0.59 8.20 11.51
N ALA A 404 1.85 7.89 11.84
CA ALA A 404 2.54 8.45 13.00
C ALA A 404 2.66 9.99 12.92
N GLY A 405 2.79 10.54 11.71
CA GLY A 405 2.88 11.97 11.45
C GLY A 405 1.54 12.70 11.35
N ASN A 406 0.40 12.01 11.42
CA ASN A 406 -0.93 12.55 11.11
C ASN A 406 -0.95 13.33 9.77
N HIS A 407 -0.43 12.69 8.71
CA HIS A 407 -0.28 13.32 7.40
C HIS A 407 -1.62 13.79 6.81
N ASP A 408 -2.67 12.99 6.94
CA ASP A 408 -4.02 13.33 6.48
C ASP A 408 -4.55 14.59 7.18
N GLY A 409 -4.32 14.71 8.50
CA GLY A 409 -4.66 15.91 9.25
C GLY A 409 -3.93 17.15 8.72
N LEU A 410 -2.63 17.02 8.45
CA LEU A 410 -1.83 18.11 7.88
C LEU A 410 -2.32 18.53 6.48
N LEU A 411 -2.69 17.58 5.62
CA LEU A 411 -3.26 17.90 4.30
C LEU A 411 -4.61 18.60 4.42
N LYS A 412 -5.44 18.18 5.37
CA LYS A 412 -6.73 18.82 5.66
C LYS A 412 -6.55 20.26 6.16
N ASP A 413 -5.59 20.49 7.05
CA ASP A 413 -5.26 21.84 7.54
C ASP A 413 -4.81 22.76 6.38
N ILE A 414 -3.94 22.25 5.50
CA ILE A 414 -3.49 22.97 4.29
C ILE A 414 -4.68 23.29 3.37
N ALA A 415 -5.58 22.33 3.14
CA ALA A 415 -6.76 22.55 2.30
C ALA A 415 -7.66 23.64 2.89
N ASN A 416 -7.98 23.57 4.18
CA ASN A 416 -8.79 24.56 4.89
C ASN A 416 -8.15 25.96 4.84
N ALA A 417 -6.83 26.05 5.06
CA ALA A 417 -6.11 27.32 4.99
C ALA A 417 -6.15 27.93 3.58
N ASN A 418 -6.02 27.11 2.53
CA ASN A 418 -6.16 27.56 1.14
C ASN A 418 -7.57 28.04 0.81
N GLU A 419 -8.62 27.36 1.29
CA GLU A 419 -10.01 27.80 1.14
C GLU A 419 -10.25 29.15 1.81
N LYS A 420 -9.75 29.32 3.05
CA LYS A 420 -9.80 30.59 3.77
C LYS A 420 -9.08 31.71 3.01
N LYS A 421 -7.87 31.46 2.50
CA LYS A 421 -7.15 32.43 1.67
C LYS A 421 -7.94 32.79 0.41
N LYS A 422 -8.50 31.81 -0.30
CA LYS A 422 -9.31 32.05 -1.51
C LYS A 422 -10.55 32.91 -1.19
N PHE A 423 -11.18 32.68 -0.06
CA PHE A 423 -12.29 33.51 0.41
C PHE A 423 -11.85 34.95 0.67
N LEU A 424 -10.72 35.15 1.35
CA LEU A 424 -10.16 36.48 1.62
C LEU A 424 -9.68 37.19 0.34
N ASP A 425 -9.04 36.47 -0.59
CA ASP A 425 -8.65 36.99 -1.92
C ASP A 425 -9.88 37.56 -2.66
N ASN A 426 -11.00 36.83 -2.64
CA ASN A 426 -12.25 37.29 -3.25
C ASN A 426 -12.86 38.51 -2.54
N GLN A 427 -12.75 38.60 -1.21
CA GLN A 427 -13.19 39.79 -0.47
C GLN A 427 -12.33 41.01 -0.81
N MET A 428 -11.00 40.85 -0.81
CA MET A 428 -10.07 41.92 -1.17
C MET A 428 -10.36 42.45 -2.57
N LEU A 429 -10.61 41.57 -3.54
CA LEU A 429 -10.97 41.96 -4.90
C LEU A 429 -12.23 42.85 -4.93
N LYS A 430 -13.30 42.45 -4.24
CA LYS A 430 -14.57 43.23 -4.19
C LYS A 430 -14.38 44.60 -3.54
N VAL A 431 -13.61 44.67 -2.46
CA VAL A 431 -13.31 45.93 -1.75
C VAL A 431 -12.45 46.83 -2.63
N GLN A 432 -11.47 46.27 -3.34
CA GLN A 432 -10.61 46.99 -4.27
C GLN A 432 -11.35 47.49 -5.51
N GLU A 433 -12.30 46.72 -6.06
CA GLU A 433 -13.20 47.18 -7.12
C GLU A 433 -14.07 48.36 -6.66
N SER A 434 -14.60 48.28 -5.44
CA SER A 434 -15.40 49.35 -4.83
C SER A 434 -14.57 50.63 -4.66
N ARG A 435 -13.33 50.50 -4.16
CA ARG A 435 -12.37 51.60 -4.07
C ARG A 435 -12.07 52.22 -5.44
N ASN A 436 -11.79 51.40 -6.45
CA ASN A 436 -11.49 51.86 -7.80
C ASN A 436 -12.67 52.61 -8.43
N LYS A 437 -13.91 52.18 -8.16
CA LYS A 437 -15.11 52.89 -8.61
C LYS A 437 -15.23 54.26 -7.96
N LEU A 438 -14.92 54.39 -6.67
CA LEU A 438 -14.91 55.68 -5.97
C LEU A 438 -13.79 56.59 -6.48
N LEU A 439 -12.59 56.06 -6.73
CA LEU A 439 -11.49 56.82 -7.32
C LEU A 439 -11.84 57.37 -8.71
N ARG A 440 -12.53 56.59 -9.55
CA ARG A 440 -13.02 57.09 -10.85
C ARG A 440 -14.00 58.26 -10.68
N LYS A 441 -14.97 58.13 -9.77
CA LYS A 441 -15.93 59.21 -9.47
C LYS A 441 -15.23 60.45 -8.91
N LEU A 442 -14.25 60.27 -8.03
CA LEU A 442 -13.42 61.34 -7.49
C LEU A 442 -12.68 62.07 -8.63
N GLN A 443 -12.03 61.33 -9.53
CA GLN A 443 -11.33 61.89 -10.70
C GLN A 443 -12.27 62.66 -11.64
N GLU A 444 -13.48 62.15 -11.88
CA GLU A 444 -14.51 62.85 -12.68
C GLU A 444 -14.90 64.19 -12.05
N GLN A 445 -15.11 64.23 -10.72
CA GLN A 445 -15.45 65.46 -10.00
C GLN A 445 -14.30 66.47 -9.96
N VAL A 446 -13.06 66.00 -9.75
CA VAL A 446 -11.86 66.85 -9.81
C VAL A 446 -11.68 67.42 -11.23
N SER A 447 -11.92 66.61 -12.26
CA SER A 447 -11.86 67.06 -13.66
C SER A 447 -12.95 68.06 -14.00
N HIS A 448 -14.14 67.94 -13.40
CA HIS A 448 -15.23 68.91 -13.55
C HIS A 448 -14.81 70.28 -12.97
N LEU A 449 -14.29 70.31 -11.75
CA LEU A 449 -13.76 71.53 -11.12
C LEU A 449 -12.63 72.17 -11.93
N ALA A 450 -11.73 71.36 -12.49
CA ALA A 450 -10.63 71.86 -13.32
C ALA A 450 -11.12 72.51 -14.64
N ARG A 451 -12.29 72.10 -15.15
CA ARG A 451 -12.89 72.65 -16.38
C ARG A 451 -13.80 73.86 -16.11
N SER A 452 -14.41 73.96 -14.93
CA SER A 452 -15.27 75.08 -14.53
C SER A 452 -14.52 76.28 -13.94
N GLY A 453 -13.19 76.17 -13.79
CA GLY A 453 -12.30 77.21 -13.23
C GLY A 453 -11.38 77.93 -14.23
N VAL A 454 -11.74 78.00 -15.52
CA VAL A 454 -11.05 78.82 -16.55
C VAL A 454 -11.95 79.94 -17.03
#